data_AF-A0A3N4JNZ4-F1
#
_entry.id   AF-A0A3N4JNZ4-F1
#
_cell.length_a   1.000
_cell.length_b   1.000
_cell.length_c   1.000
_cell.angle_alpha   90.00
_cell.angle_beta   90.00
_cell.angle_gamma   90.00
#
_symmetry.space_group_name_H-M   'P 1'
#
loop_
_entity.id
_entity.type
_entity.pdbx_description
1 polymer ?
#
loop_
_entity_poly.entity_id
_entity_poly.type
_entity_poly.pdbx_seq_one_letter_code
_entity_poly.pdbx_strand_id
1 'polypeptide(L)'
;VDSYFCLYHPSYPLIHEKTFRSRCAVFSEVLDVPQWKLLYYMVLTMGAFCSYSGGREQDQGLDLQIWYVVRKNLSTISLLESGTLEQIQTLALMGQFLQKRDRPNTGYNIMGAAIRMALGLGLHRDFTEKTPTSSNTLSREMRRRVWW
;
A
#
# COMPACT_ATOMS: atom_id res chain seq x y z
N VAL A 1 -3.45 -12.54 2.89
CA VAL A 1 -4.17 -11.26 3.11
C VAL A 1 -4.54 -11.09 4.58
N ASP A 2 -5.10 -12.11 5.24
CA ASP A 2 -5.55 -11.99 6.63
C ASP A 2 -4.43 -11.61 7.61
N SER A 3 -3.23 -12.18 7.45
CA SER A 3 -2.07 -11.81 8.28
C SER A 3 -1.73 -10.32 8.22
N TYR A 4 -1.91 -9.66 7.07
CA TYR A 4 -1.69 -8.22 6.96
C TYR A 4 -2.71 -7.44 7.79
N PHE A 5 -4.01 -7.76 7.62
CA PHE A 5 -5.09 -7.04 8.31
C PHE A 5 -5.13 -7.34 9.82
N CYS A 6 -4.69 -8.52 10.25
CA CYS A 6 -4.66 -8.89 11.66
C CYS A 6 -3.41 -8.35 12.39
N LEU A 7 -2.25 -8.33 11.73
CA LEU A 7 -0.96 -8.07 12.41
C LEU A 7 -0.37 -6.69 12.10
N TYR A 8 -0.52 -6.18 10.88
CA TYR A 8 0.11 -4.92 10.46
C TYR A 8 -0.87 -3.75 10.44
N HIS A 9 -2.06 -3.96 9.87
CA HIS A 9 -3.09 -2.94 9.70
C HIS A 9 -3.51 -2.23 11.00
N PRO A 10 -3.61 -2.90 12.18
CA PRO A 10 -3.96 -2.22 13.43
C PRO A 10 -2.96 -1.14 13.85
N SER A 11 -1.69 -1.31 13.47
CA SER A 11 -0.64 -0.30 13.73
C SER A 11 -0.56 0.76 12.63
N TYR A 12 -0.85 0.38 11.38
CA TYR A 12 -0.71 1.25 10.21
C TYR A 12 -1.94 1.13 9.29
N PRO A 13 -3.04 1.85 9.59
CA PRO A 13 -4.32 1.69 8.91
C PRO A 13 -4.37 2.39 7.53
N LEU A 14 -3.40 2.10 6.66
CA LEU A 14 -3.24 2.74 5.36
C LEU A 14 -4.29 2.34 4.33
N ILE A 15 -4.94 1.19 4.48
CA ILE A 15 -5.85 0.59 3.49
C ILE A 15 -7.18 0.25 4.15
N HIS A 16 -8.33 0.58 3.53
CA HIS A 16 -9.62 0.15 4.04
C HIS A 16 -9.87 -1.33 3.74
N GLU A 17 -9.98 -2.16 4.78
CA GLU A 17 -10.08 -3.62 4.66
C GLU A 17 -11.26 -4.07 3.80
N LYS A 18 -12.48 -3.58 4.09
CA LYS A 18 -13.69 -4.03 3.39
C LYS A 18 -13.58 -3.76 1.88
N THR A 19 -13.18 -2.53 1.52
CA THR A 19 -13.03 -2.15 0.10
C THR A 19 -11.93 -2.96 -0.59
N PHE A 20 -10.82 -3.21 0.10
CA PHE A 20 -9.74 -4.03 -0.44
C PHE A 20 -10.19 -5.47 -0.70
N ARG A 21 -10.86 -6.10 0.27
CA ARG A 21 -11.37 -7.47 0.13
C ARG A 21 -12.46 -7.58 -0.93
N SER A 22 -13.35 -6.59 -1.05
CA SER A 22 -14.33 -6.55 -2.13
C SER A 22 -13.67 -6.49 -3.50
N ARG A 23 -12.60 -5.70 -3.68
CA ARG A 23 -11.83 -5.71 -4.93
C ARG A 23 -11.10 -7.04 -5.17
N CYS A 24 -10.63 -7.71 -4.12
CA CYS A 24 -10.03 -9.04 -4.24
C CYS A 24 -11.04 -10.12 -4.67
N ALA A 25 -12.32 -10.00 -4.30
CA ALA A 25 -13.34 -10.95 -4.73
C ALA A 25 -13.58 -10.93 -6.24
N VAL A 26 -13.32 -9.78 -6.88
CA VAL A 26 -13.48 -9.57 -8.33
C VAL A 26 -12.12 -9.58 -9.04
N PHE A 27 -11.11 -10.23 -8.45
CA PHE A 27 -9.69 -10.14 -8.86
C PHE A 27 -9.47 -10.43 -10.36
N SER A 28 -10.22 -11.34 -10.97
CA SER A 28 -10.12 -11.67 -12.40
C SER A 28 -10.46 -10.51 -13.33
N GLU A 29 -11.34 -9.60 -12.92
CA GLU A 29 -11.77 -8.45 -13.73
C GLU A 29 -10.87 -7.21 -13.48
N VAL A 30 -10.18 -7.16 -12.33
CA VAL A 30 -9.33 -6.02 -11.92
C VAL A 30 -7.88 -6.17 -12.41
N LEU A 31 -7.57 -7.21 -13.19
CA LEU A 31 -6.23 -7.44 -13.75
C LEU A 31 -5.73 -6.31 -14.66
N ASP A 32 -6.64 -5.48 -15.18
CA ASP A 32 -6.33 -4.33 -16.03
C ASP A 32 -5.86 -3.08 -15.26
N VAL A 33 -5.96 -3.04 -13.93
CA VAL A 33 -5.52 -1.87 -13.14
C VAL A 33 -4.14 -2.12 -12.53
N PRO A 34 -3.04 -1.67 -13.18
CA PRO A 34 -1.69 -2.00 -12.76
C PRO A 34 -1.34 -1.50 -11.35
N GLN A 35 -1.86 -0.34 -10.94
CA GLN A 35 -1.58 0.25 -9.63
C GLN A 35 -2.20 -0.58 -8.50
N TRP A 36 -3.45 -1.03 -8.66
CA TRP A 36 -4.12 -1.84 -7.65
C TRP A 36 -3.48 -3.22 -7.52
N LYS A 37 -3.08 -3.83 -8.64
CA LYS A 37 -2.36 -5.10 -8.65
C LYS A 37 -1.06 -5.00 -7.85
N LEU A 38 -0.32 -3.89 -7.97
CA LEU A 38 0.89 -3.65 -7.20
C LEU A 38 0.61 -3.49 -5.70
N LEU A 39 -0.43 -2.74 -5.34
CA LEU A 39 -0.88 -2.61 -3.96
C LEU A 39 -1.23 -3.98 -3.35
N TYR A 40 -1.94 -4.81 -4.11
CA TYR A 40 -2.31 -6.17 -3.71
C TYR A 40 -1.07 -7.02 -3.40
N TYR A 41 -0.08 -7.04 -4.29
CA TYR A 41 1.15 -7.79 -4.03
C TYR A 41 1.94 -7.23 -2.84
N MET A 42 1.90 -5.92 -2.59
CA MET A 42 2.52 -5.34 -1.38
C MET A 42 1.81 -5.77 -0.09
N VAL A 43 0.47 -5.86 -0.11
CA VAL A 43 -0.32 -6.41 1.01
C VAL A 43 0.03 -7.88 1.25
N LEU A 44 0.18 -8.69 0.20
CA LEU A 44 0.63 -10.07 0.33
C LEU A 44 2.05 -10.17 0.89
N THR A 45 2.97 -9.34 0.39
CA THR A 45 4.37 -9.30 0.84
C THR A 45 4.46 -8.98 2.33
N MET A 46 3.77 -7.92 2.77
CA MET A 46 3.74 -7.53 4.18
C MET A 46 3.02 -8.57 5.05
N GLY A 47 1.94 -9.17 4.53
CA GLY A 47 1.24 -10.25 5.22
C GLY A 47 2.13 -11.46 5.47
N ALA A 48 2.88 -11.91 4.46
CA ALA A 48 3.84 -13.01 4.57
C ALA A 48 4.98 -12.67 5.56
N PHE A 49 5.50 -11.45 5.50
CA PHE A 49 6.50 -10.97 6.45
C PHE A 49 6.00 -11.01 7.91
N CYS A 50 4.75 -10.58 8.14
CA CYS A 50 4.15 -10.58 9.47
C CYS A 50 3.82 -11.99 9.97
N SER A 51 3.35 -12.89 9.10
CA SER A 51 3.13 -14.30 9.47
C SER A 51 4.42 -14.94 9.98
N TYR A 52 5.52 -14.77 9.25
CA TYR A 52 6.83 -15.32 9.63
C TYR A 52 7.32 -14.73 10.95
N SER A 53 7.28 -13.40 11.08
CA SER A 53 7.71 -12.70 12.31
C SER A 53 6.85 -13.08 13.53
N GLY A 54 5.60 -13.52 13.30
CA GLY A 54 4.68 -14.02 14.31
C GLY A 54 4.82 -15.52 14.63
N GLY A 55 5.91 -16.17 14.19
CA GLY A 55 6.24 -17.57 14.54
C GLY A 55 5.69 -18.64 13.59
N ARG A 56 5.16 -18.27 12.42
CA ARG A 56 4.74 -19.24 11.39
C ARG A 56 5.90 -19.53 10.44
N GLU A 57 6.70 -20.54 10.77
CA GLU A 57 7.90 -20.92 9.99
C GLU A 57 7.59 -21.33 8.54
N GLN A 58 6.37 -21.82 8.25
CA GLN A 58 5.93 -22.19 6.90
C GLN A 58 6.01 -21.04 5.88
N ASP A 59 5.95 -19.79 6.34
CA ASP A 59 5.98 -18.60 5.48
C ASP A 59 7.41 -18.02 5.30
N GLN A 60 8.45 -18.73 5.75
CA GLN A 60 9.83 -18.25 5.66
C GLN A 60 10.25 -18.03 4.20
N GLY A 61 10.55 -16.76 3.86
CA GLY A 61 11.02 -16.37 2.53
C GLY A 61 9.91 -16.16 1.48
N LEU A 62 8.65 -16.44 1.80
CA LEU A 62 7.51 -16.21 0.90
C LEU A 62 7.39 -14.72 0.52
N ASP A 63 7.60 -13.83 1.49
CA ASP A 63 7.60 -12.38 1.25
C ASP A 63 8.69 -11.95 0.26
N LEU A 64 9.87 -12.58 0.31
CA LEU A 64 10.97 -12.30 -0.63
C LEU A 64 10.64 -12.79 -2.04
N GLN A 65 9.96 -13.94 -2.17
CA GLN A 65 9.50 -14.46 -3.46
C GLN A 65 8.46 -13.54 -4.09
N ILE A 66 7.46 -13.09 -3.31
CA ILE A 66 6.45 -12.16 -3.79
C ILE A 66 7.10 -10.82 -4.15
N TRP A 67 8.02 -10.33 -3.32
CA TRP A 67 8.77 -9.11 -3.58
C TRP A 67 9.59 -9.16 -4.87
N TYR A 68 10.15 -10.32 -5.23
CA TYR A 68 10.81 -10.50 -6.52
C TYR A 68 9.86 -10.25 -7.70
N VAL A 69 8.63 -10.77 -7.62
CA VAL A 69 7.58 -10.53 -8.62
C VAL A 69 7.23 -9.04 -8.67
N VAL A 70 7.06 -8.39 -7.53
CA VAL A 70 6.82 -6.95 -7.43
C VAL A 70 7.91 -6.16 -8.15
N ARG A 71 9.18 -6.43 -7.84
CA ARG A 71 10.31 -5.74 -8.47
C ARG A 71 10.36 -5.91 -9.98
N LYS A 72 10.06 -7.10 -10.48
CA LYS A 72 10.05 -7.38 -11.93
C LYS A 72 8.98 -6.57 -12.66
N ASN A 73 7.86 -6.28 -12.01
CA ASN A 73 6.74 -5.54 -12.60
C ASN A 73 6.84 -4.02 -12.37
N LEU A 74 7.76 -3.53 -11.54
CA LEU A 74 7.91 -2.09 -11.27
C LEU A 74 8.25 -1.27 -12.51
N SER A 75 9.04 -1.80 -13.44
CA SER A 75 9.40 -1.10 -14.69
C SER A 75 8.24 -0.95 -15.66
N THR A 76 7.23 -1.83 -15.57
CA THR A 76 6.02 -1.80 -16.40
C THR A 76 4.97 -0.85 -15.85
N ILE A 77 5.09 -0.47 -14.57
CA ILE A 77 4.12 0.38 -13.88
C ILE A 77 4.71 1.78 -13.78
N SER A 78 4.05 2.74 -14.42
CA SER A 78 4.32 4.17 -14.32
C SER A 78 3.98 4.74 -12.93
N LEU A 79 4.61 4.18 -11.89
CA LEU A 79 4.27 4.42 -10.49
C LEU A 79 4.48 5.89 -10.09
N LEU A 80 5.41 6.59 -10.74
CA LEU A 80 5.78 7.98 -10.45
C LEU A 80 5.19 9.00 -11.42
N GLU A 81 4.56 8.57 -12.52
CA GLU A 81 4.05 9.48 -13.56
C GLU A 81 2.67 10.04 -13.22
N SER A 82 1.94 9.37 -12.33
CA SER A 82 0.62 9.79 -11.83
C SER A 82 0.55 9.66 -10.32
N GLY A 83 -0.32 10.48 -9.70
CA GLY A 83 -0.61 10.42 -8.27
C GLY A 83 -2.00 9.85 -8.02
N THR A 84 -2.08 8.65 -7.46
CA THR A 84 -3.32 8.08 -6.92
C THR A 84 -3.10 7.64 -5.48
N LEU A 85 -4.20 7.50 -4.73
CA LEU A 85 -4.13 7.07 -3.33
C LEU A 85 -3.51 5.67 -3.21
N GLU A 86 -3.85 4.77 -4.13
CA GLU A 86 -3.30 3.42 -4.20
C GLU A 86 -1.78 3.41 -4.43
N GLN A 87 -1.26 4.32 -5.28
CA GLN A 87 0.19 4.43 -5.51
C GLN A 87 0.92 4.93 -4.26
N ILE A 88 0.35 5.91 -3.55
CA ILE A 88 0.91 6.40 -2.28
C ILE A 88 0.94 5.27 -1.24
N GLN A 89 -0.18 4.56 -1.06
CA GLN A 89 -0.26 3.42 -0.15
C GLN A 89 0.76 2.33 -0.50
N THR A 90 0.91 2.05 -1.80
CA THR A 90 1.88 1.07 -2.30
C THR A 90 3.32 1.49 -1.97
N LEU A 91 3.70 2.72 -2.30
CA LEU A 91 5.04 3.26 -2.02
C LEU A 91 5.32 3.30 -0.52
N ALA A 92 4.34 3.69 0.30
CA ALA A 92 4.47 3.69 1.76
C ALA A 92 4.74 2.28 2.29
N LEU A 93 3.97 1.27 1.85
CA LEU A 93 4.19 -0.13 2.22
C LEU A 93 5.54 -0.66 1.73
N MET A 94 5.97 -0.30 0.51
CA MET A 94 7.29 -0.66 -0.03
C MET A 94 8.43 -0.08 0.81
N GLY A 95 8.33 1.21 1.16
CA GLY A 95 9.33 1.88 1.98
C GLY A 95 9.47 1.24 3.35
N GLN A 96 8.35 0.87 3.99
CA GLN A 96 8.33 0.18 5.28
C GLN A 96 8.90 -1.24 5.18
N PHE A 97 8.50 -2.00 4.16
CA PHE A 97 9.01 -3.34 3.92
C PHE A 97 10.53 -3.36 3.75
N LEU A 98 11.07 -2.45 2.94
CA LEU A 98 12.51 -2.37 2.68
C LEU A 98 13.32 -1.97 3.89
N GLN A 99 12.81 -1.07 4.73
CA GLN A 99 13.43 -0.75 6.02
C GLN A 99 13.50 -2.00 6.91
N LYS A 100 12.43 -2.81 6.98
CA LYS A 100 12.40 -4.07 7.75
C LYS A 100 13.29 -5.17 7.17
N ARG A 101 13.64 -5.09 5.88
CA ARG A 101 14.53 -6.04 5.17
C ARG A 101 15.96 -5.52 4.98
N ASP A 102 16.41 -4.65 5.90
CA ASP A 102 17.77 -4.11 5.94
C ASP A 102 18.21 -3.41 4.65
N ARG A 103 17.27 -2.70 4.02
CA ARG A 103 17.54 -1.80 2.89
C ARG A 103 17.04 -0.38 3.20
N PRO A 104 17.54 0.25 4.27
CA PRO A 104 17.02 1.53 4.76
C PRO A 104 17.17 2.65 3.74
N ASN A 105 18.29 2.72 2.99
CA ASN A 105 18.50 3.76 1.98
C ASN A 105 17.45 3.71 0.86
N THR A 106 17.17 2.52 0.34
CA THR A 106 16.13 2.35 -0.69
C THR A 106 14.75 2.63 -0.10
N GLY A 107 14.47 2.13 1.11
CA GLY A 107 13.20 2.37 1.79
C GLY A 107 12.93 3.85 2.04
N TYR A 108 13.95 4.60 2.46
CA TYR A 108 13.90 6.05 2.68
C TYR A 108 13.57 6.81 1.39
N ASN A 109 14.25 6.48 0.29
CA ASN A 109 13.99 7.12 -1.01
C ASN A 109 12.57 6.87 -1.53
N ILE A 110 12.07 5.63 -1.38
CA ILE A 110 10.71 5.26 -1.77
C ILE A 110 9.67 5.95 -0.88
N MET A 111 9.91 6.01 0.44
CA MET A 111 9.04 6.75 1.36
C MET A 111 9.01 8.24 1.02
N GLY A 112 10.16 8.84 0.70
CA GLY A 112 10.23 10.23 0.24
C GLY A 112 9.42 10.47 -1.04
N ALA A 113 9.41 9.51 -1.97
CA ALA A 113 8.57 9.58 -3.16
C ALA A 113 7.07 9.52 -2.80
N ALA A 114 6.67 8.65 -1.87
CA ALA A 114 5.30 8.58 -1.36
C ALA A 114 4.84 9.92 -0.78
N ILE A 115 5.68 10.54 0.06
CA ILE A 115 5.40 11.84 0.69
C ILE A 115 5.26 12.94 -0.36
N ARG A 116 6.18 13.04 -1.32
CA ARG A 116 6.10 14.03 -2.41
C ARG A 116 4.84 13.86 -3.26
N MET A 117 4.45 12.62 -3.55
CA MET A 117 3.21 12.33 -4.26
C MET A 117 1.98 12.72 -3.44
N ALA A 118 1.99 12.44 -2.12
CA ALA A 118 0.90 12.84 -1.23
C ALA A 118 0.76 14.35 -1.10
N LEU A 119 1.88 15.08 -1.07
CA LEU A 119 1.92 16.54 -1.14
C LEU A 119 1.34 17.06 -2.46
N GLY A 120 1.75 16.47 -3.59
CA GLY A 120 1.24 16.82 -4.92
C GLY A 120 -0.28 16.65 -5.06
N LEU A 121 -0.84 15.61 -4.41
CA LEU A 121 -2.30 15.39 -4.34
C LEU A 121 -3.01 16.19 -3.24
N GLY A 122 -2.29 17.01 -2.48
CA GLY A 122 -2.86 17.85 -1.43
C GLY A 122 -3.40 17.08 -0.23
N LEU A 123 -2.93 15.86 0.07
CA LEU A 123 -3.43 15.08 1.22
C LEU A 123 -3.15 15.75 2.57
N HIS A 124 -2.12 16.61 2.61
CA HIS A 124 -1.78 17.43 3.77
C HIS A 124 -2.83 18.51 4.11
N ARG A 125 -3.73 18.81 3.17
CA ARG A 125 -4.80 19.81 3.37
C ARG A 125 -6.00 19.08 3.97
N ASP A 126 -6.43 19.51 5.15
CA ASP A 126 -7.66 18.97 5.73
C ASP A 126 -8.85 19.53 4.94
N PHE A 127 -9.53 18.68 4.18
CA PHE A 127 -10.75 19.05 3.47
C PHE A 127 -11.87 19.21 4.49
N THR A 128 -12.01 20.42 5.03
CA THR A 128 -13.14 20.80 5.87
C THR A 128 -14.47 20.51 5.14
N GLU A 129 -15.53 20.22 5.90
CA GLU A 129 -16.86 19.82 5.42
C GLU A 129 -17.49 20.74 4.36
N LYS A 130 -16.96 21.96 4.19
CA LYS A 130 -17.48 23.00 3.31
C LYS A 130 -17.08 22.84 1.84
N THR A 131 -16.28 21.83 1.48
CA THR A 131 -15.95 21.54 0.08
C THR A 131 -16.99 20.59 -0.55
N PRO A 132 -17.78 21.04 -1.55
CA PRO A 132 -18.89 20.25 -2.12
C PRO A 132 -18.44 19.02 -2.92
N THR A 133 -17.14 18.88 -3.17
CA THR A 133 -16.56 17.87 -4.08
C THR A 133 -16.34 16.49 -3.46
N SER A 134 -16.63 16.26 -2.17
CA SER A 134 -16.41 14.95 -1.53
C SER A 134 -17.62 14.43 -0.75
N SER A 135 -18.65 14.01 -1.48
CA SER A 135 -19.81 13.28 -0.92
C SER A 135 -19.43 11.91 -0.31
N ASN A 136 -18.21 11.41 -0.56
CA ASN A 136 -17.76 10.11 -0.06
C ASN A 136 -16.93 10.25 1.23
N THR A 137 -17.59 10.06 2.37
CA THR A 137 -16.99 10.08 3.71
C THR A 137 -15.81 9.13 3.86
N LEU A 138 -15.87 7.95 3.23
CA LEU A 138 -14.80 6.95 3.27
C LEU A 138 -13.54 7.44 2.55
N SER A 139 -13.67 8.03 1.36
CA SER A 139 -12.53 8.53 0.60
C SER A 139 -11.80 9.65 1.35
N ARG A 140 -12.54 10.53 2.04
CA ARG A 140 -11.96 11.58 2.88
C ARG A 140 -11.19 10.98 4.06
N GLU A 141 -11.78 10.01 4.73
CA GLU A 141 -11.16 9.33 5.85
C GLU A 141 -9.87 8.60 5.44
N MET A 142 -9.88 7.92 4.29
CA MET A 142 -8.68 7.25 3.78
C MET A 142 -7.57 8.22 3.42
N ARG A 143 -7.88 9.40 2.87
CA ARG A 143 -6.87 10.44 2.61
C ARG A 143 -6.25 10.96 3.91
N ARG A 144 -7.05 11.13 4.97
CA ARG A 144 -6.53 11.53 6.29
C ARG A 144 -5.60 10.47 6.88
N ARG A 145 -6.02 9.20 6.91
CA ARG A 145 -5.21 8.08 7.44
C ARG A 145 -3.90 7.83 6.71
N VAL A 146 -3.83 8.18 5.43
CA VAL A 146 -2.60 8.01 4.63
C VAL A 146 -1.58 9.11 4.92
N TRP A 147 -2.03 10.28 5.39
CA TRP A 147 -1.14 11.42 5.64
C TRP A 147 -0.77 11.60 7.13
N TRP A 148 -1.76 11.53 8.03
CA TRP A 148 -1.59 11.72 9.48
C TRP A 148 -1.36 10.38 10.17
#